data_AF-A0A094QX91-F1
#
_entry.id   AF-A0A094QX91-F1
#
_cell.length_a   1.000
_cell.length_b   1.000
_cell.length_c   1.000
_cell.angle_alpha   90.00
_cell.angle_beta   90.00
_cell.angle_gamma   90.00
#
_symmetry.space_group_name_H-M   'P 1'
#
loop_
_entity.id
_entity.type
_entity.pdbx_description
1 polymer ?
#
loop_
_entity_poly.entity_id
_entity_poly.type
_entity_poly.pdbx_seq_one_letter_code
_entity_poly.pdbx_strand_id
1 'polypeptide(L)'
;MSELTTVSLVTIVAETALKSRLTKDLNHLGASGYTVVAANGEGPRNRRAGDVDGGNIMIQCLASRELSVKIMNHLEAEYFERALFIGAFLLQGFMH
;
A
#
# COMPACT_ATOMS: atom_id res chain seq x y z
N MET A 1 -6.57 22.28 -22.78
CA MET A 1 -5.94 20.94 -22.67
C MET A 1 -5.40 20.83 -21.27
N SER A 2 -5.75 19.78 -20.52
CA SER A 2 -5.13 19.51 -19.21
C SER A 2 -3.66 19.08 -19.42
N GLU A 3 -2.76 19.56 -18.58
CA GLU A 3 -1.37 19.10 -18.55
C GLU A 3 -1.30 17.76 -17.84
N LEU A 4 -0.67 16.76 -18.47
CA LEU A 4 -0.42 15.46 -17.87
C LEU A 4 0.87 15.51 -17.05
N THR A 5 0.84 14.92 -15.86
CA THR A 5 2.04 14.77 -15.01
C THR A 5 2.28 13.29 -14.74
N THR A 6 3.56 12.91 -14.69
CA THR A 6 3.97 11.54 -14.37
C THR A 6 3.89 11.31 -12.87
N VAL A 7 3.17 10.28 -12.46
CA VAL A 7 3.08 9.86 -11.06
C VAL A 7 3.36 8.36 -10.92
N SER A 8 3.70 7.96 -9.70
CA SER A 8 3.79 6.56 -9.31
C SER A 8 2.51 6.14 -8.61
N LEU A 9 1.96 4.99 -8.97
CA LEU A 9 0.97 4.31 -8.14
C LEU A 9 1.68 3.36 -7.18
N VAL A 10 1.65 3.66 -5.89
CA VAL A 10 2.10 2.75 -4.81
C VAL A 10 0.95 1.88 -4.39
N THR A 11 1.12 0.56 -4.47
CA THR A 11 0.13 -0.42 -3.97
C THR A 11 0.70 -1.14 -2.76
N ILE A 12 -0.06 -1.28 -1.68
CA ILE A 12 0.35 -1.98 -0.45
C ILE A 12 -0.71 -3.02 -0.14
N VAL A 13 -0.34 -4.30 -0.05
CA VAL A 13 -1.26 -5.36 0.39
C VAL A 13 -0.81 -5.90 1.74
N ALA A 14 -1.74 -5.93 2.69
CA ALA A 14 -1.47 -6.26 4.10
C ALA A 14 -2.72 -6.82 4.79
N GLU A 15 -2.55 -7.40 5.98
CA GLU A 15 -3.67 -7.76 6.85
C GLU A 15 -4.50 -6.53 7.26
N THR A 16 -5.82 -6.70 7.37
CA THR A 16 -6.75 -5.64 7.80
C THR A 16 -6.35 -4.99 9.12
N ALA A 17 -5.73 -5.74 10.03
CA ALA A 17 -5.24 -5.25 11.31
C ALA A 17 -4.20 -4.11 11.17
N LEU A 18 -3.44 -4.07 10.07
CA LEU A 18 -2.43 -3.03 9.81
C LEU A 18 -3.01 -1.75 9.19
N LYS A 19 -4.29 -1.76 8.77
CA LYS A 19 -4.94 -0.63 8.08
C LYS A 19 -4.71 0.70 8.76
N SER A 20 -5.08 0.82 10.05
CA SER A 20 -5.00 2.10 10.74
C SER A 20 -3.57 2.60 10.94
N ARG A 21 -2.58 1.71 11.02
CA ARG A 21 -1.18 2.10 11.17
C ARG A 21 -0.61 2.57 9.83
N LEU A 22 -0.83 1.77 8.77
CA LEU A 22 -0.41 2.10 7.42
C LEU A 22 -1.00 3.43 6.94
N THR A 23 -2.28 3.68 7.16
CA THR A 23 -2.91 4.95 6.74
C THR A 23 -2.37 6.16 7.52
N LYS A 24 -2.07 6.01 8.81
CA LYS A 24 -1.42 7.06 9.61
C LYS A 24 -0.01 7.36 9.10
N ASP A 25 0.76 6.32 8.80
CA ASP A 25 2.12 6.47 8.27
C ASP A 25 2.10 7.16 6.90
N LEU A 26 1.20 6.77 6.00
CA LEU A 26 1.04 7.43 4.69
C LEU A 26 0.72 8.93 4.85
N ASN A 27 -0.20 9.28 5.76
CA ASN A 27 -0.50 10.69 6.06
C ASN A 27 0.72 11.43 6.62
N HIS A 28 1.48 10.80 7.52
CA HIS A 28 2.68 11.39 8.11
C HIS A 28 3.81 11.61 7.08
N LEU A 29 3.95 10.70 6.12
CA LEU A 29 4.91 10.79 5.02
C LEU A 29 4.52 11.84 3.96
N GLY A 30 3.28 12.36 4.02
CA GLY A 30 2.79 13.42 3.14
C GLY A 30 1.95 12.95 1.96
N ALA A 31 1.36 11.75 2.01
CA ALA A 31 0.37 11.33 1.03
C ALA A 31 -0.86 12.26 1.09
N SER A 32 -1.27 12.81 -0.06
CA SER A 32 -2.45 13.66 -0.17
C SER A 32 -3.77 12.88 -0.15
N GLY A 33 -3.70 11.56 -0.37
CA GLY A 33 -4.86 10.66 -0.36
C GLY A 33 -4.47 9.24 -0.75
N TYR A 34 -5.37 8.31 -0.45
CA TYR A 34 -5.23 6.90 -0.82
C TYR A 34 -6.61 6.25 -0.92
N THR A 35 -6.69 5.14 -1.65
CA THR A 35 -7.87 4.28 -1.73
C THR A 35 -7.61 2.98 -0.99
N VAL A 36 -8.59 2.49 -0.23
CA VAL A 36 -8.50 1.19 0.47
C VAL A 36 -9.59 0.26 -0.06
N VAL A 37 -9.18 -0.96 -0.42
CA VAL A 37 -10.06 -2.00 -0.96
C VAL A 37 -9.90 -3.28 -0.14
N ALA A 38 -10.99 -4.02 0.07
CA ALA A 38 -10.89 -5.37 0.62
C ALA A 38 -10.17 -6.29 -0.37
N ALA A 39 -9.25 -7.12 0.11
CA ALA A 39 -8.45 -8.01 -0.71
C ALA A 39 -8.50 -9.45 -0.17
N ASN A 40 -8.47 -10.42 -1.08
CA ASN A 40 -8.32 -11.84 -0.79
C ASN A 40 -7.20 -12.39 -1.67
N GLY A 41 -6.49 -13.41 -1.20
CA GLY A 41 -5.39 -14.02 -1.95
C GLY A 41 -4.58 -14.98 -1.09
N GLU A 42 -3.78 -15.82 -1.75
CA GLU A 42 -2.93 -16.80 -1.09
C GLU A 42 -1.46 -16.35 -1.10
N GLY A 43 -0.75 -16.66 -0.02
CA GLY A 43 0.67 -16.34 0.12
C GLY A 43 1.36 -17.33 1.07
N PRO A 44 2.70 -17.31 1.17
CA PRO A 44 3.48 -18.32 1.89
C PRO A 44 3.10 -18.51 3.37
N ARG A 45 2.50 -17.47 3.97
CA ARG A 45 2.04 -17.47 5.37
C ARG A 45 0.51 -17.56 5.51
N ASN A 46 -0.25 -17.59 4.42
CA ASN A 46 -1.71 -17.62 4.46
C ASN A 46 -2.25 -19.05 4.74
N ARG A 47 -1.93 -19.59 5.92
CA ARG A 47 -2.39 -20.94 6.33
C ARG A 47 -3.62 -20.92 7.25
N ARG A 48 -4.09 -19.73 7.64
CA ARG A 48 -5.21 -19.55 8.59
C ARG A 48 -5.92 -18.21 8.40
N ALA A 49 -6.66 -18.05 7.32
CA ALA A 49 -7.71 -17.04 7.26
C ALA A 49 -9.01 -17.77 6.93
N GLY A 50 -9.57 -18.41 7.95
CA GLY A 50 -10.97 -18.80 7.92
C GLY A 50 -11.81 -17.54 7.85
N ASP A 51 -12.85 -17.59 7.02
CA ASP A 51 -13.87 -16.58 6.85
C ASP A 51 -14.23 -15.86 8.17
N VAL A 52 -14.52 -14.57 8.01
CA VAL A 52 -15.38 -13.70 8.83
C VAL A 52 -14.72 -12.45 9.48
N ASP A 53 -13.45 -12.42 9.91
CA ASP A 53 -12.92 -11.19 10.56
C ASP A 53 -11.45 -10.77 10.32
N GLY A 54 -10.68 -11.52 9.50
CA GLY A 54 -9.21 -11.35 9.44
C GLY A 54 -8.60 -11.05 8.06
N GLY A 55 -9.40 -10.68 7.06
CA GLY A 55 -8.98 -10.61 5.65
C GLY A 55 -7.85 -9.61 5.34
N ASN A 56 -7.45 -9.53 4.06
CA ASN A 56 -6.46 -8.56 3.62
C ASN A 56 -7.11 -7.25 3.15
N ILE A 57 -6.31 -6.21 3.12
CA ILE A 57 -6.61 -4.95 2.46
C ILE A 57 -5.55 -4.63 1.41
N MET A 58 -5.96 -3.89 0.38
CA MET A 58 -5.07 -3.24 -0.57
C MET A 58 -5.22 -1.73 -0.40
N ILE A 59 -4.11 -1.03 -0.21
CA ILE A 59 -4.03 0.43 -0.19
C ILE A 59 -3.34 0.90 -1.47
N GLN A 60 -3.94 1.86 -2.16
CA GLN A 60 -3.39 2.48 -3.37
C GLN A 60 -3.18 3.98 -3.13
N CYS A 61 -1.96 4.46 -3.36
CA CYS A 61 -1.58 5.86 -3.20
C CYS A 61 -0.90 6.37 -4.47
N LEU A 62 -1.41 7.45 -5.04
CA LEU A 62 -0.72 8.17 -6.10
C LEU A 62 0.33 9.08 -5.46
N ALA A 63 1.56 9.02 -5.95
CA ALA A 63 2.70 9.68 -5.33
C ALA A 63 3.67 10.23 -6.38
N SER A 64 4.37 11.31 -6.05
CA SER A 64 5.58 11.68 -6.79
C SER A 64 6.63 10.57 -6.66
N ARG A 65 7.66 10.62 -7.50
CA ARG A 65 8.77 9.66 -7.41
C ARG A 65 9.48 9.73 -6.06
N GLU A 66 9.65 10.93 -5.52
CA GLU A 66 10.30 11.16 -4.23
C GLU A 66 9.46 10.58 -3.08
N LEU A 67 8.15 10.82 -3.10
CA LEU A 67 7.24 10.28 -2.09
C LEU A 67 7.13 8.76 -2.19
N SER A 68 7.11 8.19 -3.40
CA SER A 68 7.03 6.74 -3.56
C SER A 68 8.25 6.03 -2.98
N VAL A 69 9.46 6.57 -3.20
CA VAL A 69 10.70 6.06 -2.56
C VAL A 69 10.64 6.19 -1.04
N LYS A 70 10.15 7.31 -0.50
CA LYS A 70 9.99 7.49 0.95
C LYS A 70 9.04 6.45 1.56
N ILE A 71 7.91 6.20 0.90
CA ILE A 71 6.94 5.18 1.33
C ILE A 71 7.58 3.80 1.32
N MET A 72 8.29 3.42 0.27
CA MET A 72 8.96 2.12 0.17
C MET A 72 9.98 1.90 1.29
N ASN A 73 10.85 2.89 1.54
CA ASN A 73 11.86 2.79 2.60
C ASN A 73 11.23 2.67 3.99
N HIS A 74 10.16 3.41 4.26
CA HIS A 74 9.41 3.31 5.52
C HIS A 74 8.80 1.92 5.71
N LEU A 75 8.19 1.37 4.64
CA LEU A 75 7.59 0.04 4.68
C LEU A 75 8.63 -1.06 4.92
N GLU A 76 9.80 -0.94 4.29
CA GLU A 76 10.92 -1.87 4.49
C GLU A 76 11.41 -1.84 5.95
N ALA A 77 11.65 -0.64 6.50
CA ALA A 77 12.15 -0.48 7.86
C ALA A 77 11.17 -0.96 8.93
N GLU A 78 9.87 -0.69 8.77
CA GLU A 78 8.88 -0.90 9.83
C GLU A 78 8.10 -2.21 9.72
N TYR A 79 8.01 -2.80 8.51
CA TYR A 79 7.07 -3.90 8.25
C TYR A 79 7.71 -5.15 7.61
N PHE A 80 8.87 -5.07 6.95
CA PHE A 80 9.43 -6.25 6.24
C PHE A 80 9.99 -7.31 7.17
N GLU A 81 10.53 -6.93 8.33
CA GLU A 81 10.94 -7.92 9.34
C GLU A 81 9.74 -8.63 10.00
N ARG A 82 8.52 -8.10 9.84
CA ARG A 82 7.28 -8.60 10.45
C ARG A 82 6.29 -9.12 9.41
N ALA A 83 6.69 -10.11 8.63
CA ALA A 83 5.84 -11.20 8.10
C ALA A 83 4.55 -10.92 7.30
N LEU A 84 4.12 -9.67 7.04
CA LEU A 84 2.76 -9.36 6.58
C LEU A 84 2.69 -8.33 5.44
N PHE A 85 3.72 -8.33 4.58
CA PHE A 85 3.77 -7.47 3.42
C PHE A 85 3.68 -8.31 2.13
N ILE A 86 2.61 -8.10 1.36
CA ILE A 86 2.39 -8.74 0.06
C ILE A 86 2.67 -7.70 -1.04
N GLY A 87 3.94 -7.30 -1.16
CA GLY A 87 4.46 -6.50 -2.27
C GLY A 87 4.01 -5.04 -2.33
N ALA A 88 4.92 -4.19 -2.82
CA ALA A 88 4.54 -2.91 -3.40
C ALA A 88 5.04 -2.83 -4.82
N PHE A 89 4.10 -2.49 -5.70
CA PHE A 89 4.34 -2.32 -7.12
C PHE A 89 4.28 -0.83 -7.43
N LEU A 90 5.28 -0.35 -8.14
CA LEU A 90 5.26 0.97 -8.75
C LEU A 90 4.84 0.80 -10.20
N LEU A 91 3.59 1.17 -10.49
CA LEU A 91 3.15 1.35 -11.88
C LEU A 91 3.29 2.83 -12.22
N GLN A 92 4.07 3.13 -13.26
CA GLN A 92 4.10 4.49 -13.83
C GLN A 92 2.94 4.61 -14.83
N GLY A 93 2.04 5.56 -14.58
CA GLY A 93 0.87 5.81 -15.42
C GLY A 93 0.57 7.31 -15.52
N PHE A 94 -0.06 7.70 -16.62
CA PHE A 94 -0.55 9.07 -16.83
C PHE A 94 -1.95 9.23 -16.20
N MET A 95 -2.20 10.30 -15.45
CA MET A 95 -3.52 10.63 -14.88
C MET A 95 -4.26 11.65 -15.76
N HIS A 96 -5.56 11.43 -16.02
CA HIS A 96 -6.44 12.27 -16.86
C HIS A 96 -6.91 13.56 -16.19
#